data_AF-A0A0S7XTK1-F1
#
_entry.id   AF-A0A0S7XTK1-F1
#
_cell.length_a   1.000
_cell.length_b   1.000
_cell.length_c   1.000
_cell.angle_alpha   90.00
_cell.angle_beta   90.00
_cell.angle_gamma   90.00
#
_symmetry.space_group_name_H-M   'P 1'
#
loop_
_entity.id
_entity.type
_entity.pdbx_description
1 polymer ?
#
loop_
_entity_poly.entity_id
_entity_poly.type
_entity_poly.pdbx_seq_one_letter_code
_entity_poly.pdbx_strand_id
1 'polypeptide(L)'
;MENEKREGIFKSRMQELFKLLDEKVIIKSPEPLRSSVRKEMKELLEVAVKTRAPRFAIVGRRGAGKSSLINAIFGNKVAEVGSVKGTTKIGKWYPYEGEKGKMSILDTRGFGEGFVPDEKAQKKSAEEKVKAAIDHKCPDALLFLCKAKEVDARIDEDLKSLSEIKSYV
;
A
#
# COMPACT_ATOMS: atom_id res chain seq x y z
N MET A 1 1.74 -10.28 8.24
CA MET A 1 2.18 -11.58 8.78
C MET A 1 2.15 -12.72 7.75
N GLU A 2 1.00 -13.13 7.20
CA GLU A 2 0.95 -14.31 6.30
C GLU A 2 1.55 -14.07 4.90
N ASN A 3 1.30 -12.89 4.31
CA ASN A 3 1.91 -12.50 3.03
C ASN A 3 3.42 -12.21 3.15
N GLU A 4 3.88 -11.62 4.25
CA GLU A 4 5.32 -11.40 4.51
C GLU A 4 6.06 -12.73 4.68
N LYS A 5 5.42 -13.72 5.32
CA LYS A 5 5.95 -15.09 5.36
C LYS A 5 6.03 -15.72 3.97
N ARG A 6 5.02 -15.54 3.10
CA ARG A 6 5.01 -16.07 1.73
C ARG A 6 6.08 -15.39 0.84
N GLU A 7 6.24 -14.07 0.92
CA GLU A 7 7.31 -13.34 0.22
C GLU A 7 8.70 -13.80 0.69
N GLY A 8 8.87 -14.03 2.00
CA GLY A 8 10.10 -14.60 2.56
C GLY A 8 10.42 -16.00 2.02
N ILE A 9 9.42 -16.88 1.94
CA ILE A 9 9.57 -18.24 1.39
C ILE A 9 9.90 -18.19 -0.11
N PHE A 10 9.22 -17.34 -0.88
CA PHE A 10 9.49 -17.18 -2.31
C PHE A 10 10.91 -16.70 -2.56
N LYS A 11 11.36 -15.68 -1.82
CA LYS A 11 12.73 -15.17 -1.87
C LYS A 11 13.77 -16.26 -1.59
N SER A 12 13.58 -17.04 -0.52
CA SER A 12 14.48 -18.14 -0.15
C SER A 12 14.57 -19.19 -1.26
N ARG A 13 13.43 -19.62 -1.81
CA ARG A 13 13.37 -20.61 -2.91
C ARG A 13 14.03 -20.11 -4.19
N MET A 14 13.82 -18.84 -4.55
CA MET A 14 14.47 -18.24 -5.72
C MET A 14 15.98 -18.16 -5.55
N GLN A 15 16.47 -17.84 -4.35
CA GLN A 15 17.90 -17.84 -4.04
C GLN A 15 18.51 -19.24 -4.10
N GLU A 16 17.83 -20.26 -3.57
CA GLU A 16 18.25 -21.66 -3.67
C GLU A 16 18.29 -22.16 -5.12
N LEU A 17 17.26 -21.85 -5.91
CA LEU A 17 17.21 -22.19 -7.33
C LEU A 17 18.38 -21.57 -8.10
N PHE A 18 18.67 -20.29 -7.86
CA PHE A 18 19.80 -19.62 -8.48
C PHE A 18 21.13 -20.28 -8.12
N LYS A 19 21.32 -20.62 -6.85
CA LYS A 19 22.52 -21.33 -6.38
C LYS A 19 22.70 -22.66 -7.12
N LEU A 20 21.62 -23.45 -7.23
CA LEU A 20 21.64 -24.72 -7.97
C LEU A 20 21.98 -24.53 -9.45
N LEU A 21 21.40 -23.51 -10.10
CA LEU A 21 21.70 -23.19 -11.50
C LEU A 21 23.15 -22.76 -11.69
N ASP A 22 23.68 -21.94 -10.79
CA ASP A 22 25.08 -21.51 -10.86
C ASP A 22 26.03 -22.72 -10.75
N GLU A 23 25.80 -23.57 -9.75
CA GLU A 23 26.64 -24.75 -9.48
C GLU A 23 26.56 -25.82 -10.59
N LYS A 24 25.36 -26.07 -11.14
CA LYS A 24 25.15 -27.20 -12.06
C LYS A 24 25.28 -26.84 -13.53
N VAL A 25 25.00 -25.59 -13.89
CA VAL A 25 24.88 -25.14 -15.29
C VAL A 25 25.89 -24.05 -15.61
N ILE A 26 25.89 -22.94 -14.85
CA ILE A 26 26.71 -21.77 -15.19
C ILE A 26 28.20 -22.10 -15.05
N ILE A 27 28.62 -22.75 -13.96
CA ILE A 27 30.03 -23.16 -13.78
C ILE A 27 30.52 -24.04 -14.94
N LYS A 28 29.67 -24.76 -15.66
CA LYS A 28 30.08 -25.60 -16.81
C LYS A 28 30.16 -24.84 -18.15
N SER A 29 29.70 -23.59 -18.20
CA SER A 29 29.65 -22.77 -19.43
C SER A 29 31.01 -22.11 -19.74
N PRO A 30 31.31 -21.65 -20.97
CA PRO A 30 32.54 -20.90 -21.27
C PRO A 30 32.60 -19.51 -20.59
N GLU A 31 33.81 -19.00 -20.30
CA GLU A 31 34.06 -17.74 -19.55
C GLU A 31 33.29 -16.48 -20.03
N PRO A 32 33.11 -16.24 -21.35
CA PRO A 32 32.30 -15.10 -21.79
C PRO A 32 30.82 -15.26 -21.42
N LEU A 33 30.29 -16.49 -21.53
CA LEU A 33 28.90 -16.78 -21.24
C LEU A 33 28.62 -16.82 -19.74
N ARG A 34 29.56 -17.33 -18.93
CA ARG A 34 29.43 -17.38 -17.47
C ARG A 34 29.17 -16.01 -16.86
N SER A 35 29.99 -15.04 -17.23
CA SER A 35 29.93 -13.69 -16.66
C SER A 35 28.64 -12.97 -17.08
N SER A 36 28.27 -13.05 -18.37
CA SER A 36 27.01 -12.50 -18.88
C SER A 36 25.78 -13.13 -18.22
N VAL A 37 25.70 -14.47 -18.16
CA VAL A 37 24.54 -15.17 -17.58
C VAL A 37 24.40 -14.86 -16.08
N ARG A 38 25.50 -14.79 -15.32
CA ARG A 38 25.44 -14.40 -13.89
C ARG A 38 24.89 -13.00 -13.69
N LYS A 39 25.31 -12.05 -14.53
CA LYS A 39 24.85 -10.67 -14.46
C LYS A 39 23.34 -10.60 -14.71
N GLU A 40 22.88 -11.14 -15.83
CA GLU A 40 21.46 -11.14 -16.20
C GLU A 40 20.59 -11.86 -15.18
N MET A 41 21.03 -13.03 -14.70
CA MET A 41 20.26 -13.76 -13.70
C MET A 41 20.22 -13.01 -12.36
N LYS A 42 21.29 -12.30 -11.98
CA LYS A 42 21.31 -11.49 -10.75
C LYS A 42 20.32 -10.33 -10.86
N GLU A 43 20.28 -9.67 -12.01
CA GLU A 43 19.29 -8.62 -12.30
C GLU A 43 17.86 -9.19 -12.25
N LEU A 44 17.60 -10.34 -12.87
CA LEU A 44 16.30 -11.03 -12.80
C LEU A 44 15.91 -11.39 -11.37
N LEU A 45 16.85 -11.89 -10.57
CA LEU A 45 16.61 -12.24 -9.18
C LEU A 45 16.31 -10.98 -8.34
N GLU A 46 17.04 -9.89 -8.58
CA GLU A 46 16.73 -8.61 -7.95
C GLU A 46 15.32 -8.12 -8.30
N VAL A 47 14.91 -8.20 -9.56
CA VAL A 47 13.56 -7.82 -9.98
C VAL A 47 12.52 -8.73 -9.30
N ALA A 48 12.65 -10.05 -9.42
CA ALA A 48 11.69 -11.01 -8.89
C ALA A 48 11.57 -10.94 -7.36
N VAL A 49 12.67 -10.63 -6.66
CA VAL A 49 12.70 -10.57 -5.18
C VAL A 49 12.32 -9.18 -4.65
N LYS A 50 12.61 -8.10 -5.37
CA LYS A 50 12.28 -6.72 -4.93
C LYS A 50 10.88 -6.28 -5.34
N THR A 51 10.18 -7.01 -6.21
CA THR A 51 8.81 -6.68 -6.57
C THR A 51 7.85 -6.97 -5.42
N ARG A 52 7.50 -5.91 -4.68
CA ARG A 52 6.35 -5.89 -3.76
C ARG A 52 5.10 -5.43 -4.49
N ALA A 53 3.92 -5.82 -4.00
CA ALA A 53 2.66 -5.29 -4.54
C ALA A 53 2.62 -3.74 -4.45
N PRO A 54 2.18 -3.04 -5.52
CA PRO A 54 1.88 -1.61 -5.48
C PRO A 54 0.95 -1.27 -4.32
N ARG A 55 1.23 -0.15 -3.64
CA ARG A 55 0.51 0.31 -2.46
C ARG A 55 -0.17 1.64 -2.76
N PHE A 56 -1.48 1.68 -2.59
CA PHE A 56 -2.27 2.90 -2.77
C PHE A 56 -2.89 3.30 -1.44
N ALA A 57 -2.96 4.59 -1.15
CA ALA A 57 -3.79 5.09 -0.05
C ALA A 57 -4.96 5.91 -0.60
N ILE A 58 -6.18 5.54 -0.21
CA ILE A 58 -7.39 6.26 -0.59
C ILE A 58 -7.70 7.27 0.50
N VAL A 59 -7.65 8.55 0.13
CA VAL A 59 -7.87 9.70 1.01
C VAL A 59 -9.06 10.51 0.51
N GLY A 60 -9.71 11.29 1.38
CA GLY A 60 -10.89 12.09 1.01
C GLY A 60 -11.88 12.23 2.15
N ARG A 61 -12.87 13.10 1.98
CA ARG A 61 -13.84 13.44 3.04
C ARG A 61 -14.61 12.25 3.62
N ARG A 62 -15.15 12.41 4.83
CA ARG A 62 -16.12 11.45 5.37
C ARG A 62 -17.32 11.34 4.42
N GLY A 63 -17.73 10.10 4.16
CA GLY A 63 -18.84 9.82 3.25
C GLY A 63 -18.52 10.01 1.77
N ALA A 64 -17.28 10.31 1.37
CA ALA A 64 -16.89 10.42 -0.05
C ALA A 64 -17.00 9.10 -0.84
N GLY A 65 -17.28 7.98 -0.16
CA GLY A 65 -17.44 6.67 -0.81
C GLY A 65 -16.16 5.82 -0.85
N LYS A 66 -15.14 6.14 -0.04
CA LYS A 66 -13.85 5.43 -0.01
C LYS A 66 -14.00 3.91 0.16
N SER A 67 -14.67 3.48 1.23
CA SER A 67 -14.89 2.05 1.50
C SER A 67 -15.81 1.40 0.45
N SER A 68 -16.72 2.15 -0.17
CA SER A 68 -17.50 1.67 -1.31
C SER A 68 -16.64 1.44 -2.55
N LEU A 69 -15.70 2.34 -2.85
CA LEU A 69 -14.73 2.19 -3.95
C LEU A 69 -13.83 0.97 -3.71
N ILE A 70 -13.38 0.75 -2.47
CA ILE A 70 -12.59 -0.44 -2.11
C ILE A 70 -13.41 -1.70 -2.40
N ASN A 71 -14.64 -1.79 -1.91
CA ASN A 71 -15.50 -2.95 -2.17
C ASN A 71 -15.76 -3.17 -3.68
N ALA A 72 -15.88 -2.10 -4.45
CA ALA A 72 -16.04 -2.18 -5.91
C ALA A 72 -14.77 -2.73 -6.60
N ILE A 73 -13.58 -2.29 -6.17
CA ILE A 73 -12.30 -2.82 -6.68
C ILE A 73 -12.16 -4.31 -6.37
N PHE A 74 -12.54 -4.71 -5.16
CA PHE A 74 -12.41 -6.08 -4.70
C PHE A 74 -13.49 -7.02 -5.23
N GLY A 75 -14.64 -6.48 -5.67
CA GLY A 75 -15.80 -7.26 -6.13
C GLY A 75 -16.58 -7.93 -4.99
N ASN A 76 -16.21 -7.69 -3.73
CA ASN A 76 -16.85 -8.21 -2.53
C ASN A 76 -16.75 -7.22 -1.37
N LYS A 77 -17.55 -7.43 -0.31
CA LYS A 77 -17.57 -6.56 0.88
C LYS A 77 -16.37 -6.88 1.80
N VAL A 78 -15.24 -6.20 1.57
CA VAL A 78 -14.03 -6.31 2.40
C VAL A 78 -13.86 -5.15 3.38
N ALA A 79 -14.39 -3.97 3.03
CA ALA A 79 -14.37 -2.76 3.84
C ALA A 79 -15.77 -2.46 4.40
N GLU A 80 -15.82 -2.07 5.67
CA GLU A 80 -17.08 -1.71 6.33
C GLU A 80 -17.65 -0.41 5.74
N VAL A 81 -18.91 -0.45 5.33
CA VAL A 81 -19.63 0.73 4.83
C VAL A 81 -20.65 1.11 5.89
N GLY A 82 -20.45 2.25 6.55
CA GLY A 82 -21.36 2.72 7.61
C GLY A 82 -21.16 4.19 7.95
N SER A 83 -22.26 4.88 8.27
CA SER A 83 -22.29 6.27 8.73
C SER A 83 -22.07 6.41 10.24
N VAL A 84 -21.99 5.29 10.97
CA VAL A 84 -22.07 5.26 12.44
C VAL A 84 -20.71 4.86 13.02
N LYS A 85 -20.08 5.84 13.69
CA LYS A 85 -18.77 5.80 14.38
C LYS A 85 -17.55 5.73 13.46
N GLY A 86 -16.60 6.65 13.71
CA GLY A 86 -15.28 6.67 13.07
C GLY A 86 -14.49 5.42 13.45
N THR A 87 -14.72 4.34 12.70
CA THR A 87 -14.14 3.01 12.92
C THR A 87 -12.72 2.91 12.37
N THR A 88 -12.38 3.67 11.32
CA THR A 88 -11.03 3.71 10.74
C THR A 88 -10.13 4.71 11.50
N LYS A 89 -9.94 4.50 12.80
CA LYS A 89 -9.05 5.35 13.66
C LYS A 89 -7.56 5.22 13.31
N ILE A 90 -7.20 4.15 12.60
CA ILE A 90 -5.85 3.76 12.23
C ILE A 90 -6.05 3.15 10.84
N GLY A 91 -5.50 3.75 9.76
CA GLY A 91 -5.80 3.30 8.40
C GLY A 91 -5.59 1.79 8.24
N LYS A 92 -6.50 1.10 7.52
CA LYS A 92 -6.46 -0.36 7.36
C LYS A 92 -5.99 -0.74 5.97
N TRP A 93 -4.99 -1.62 5.90
CA TRP A 93 -4.49 -2.18 4.66
C TRP A 93 -5.31 -3.39 4.22
N TYR A 94 -5.73 -3.38 2.95
CA TYR A 94 -6.42 -4.47 2.27
C TYR A 94 -5.53 -4.99 1.14
N PRO A 95 -4.97 -6.20 1.24
CA PRO A 95 -4.27 -6.84 0.13
C PRO A 95 -5.28 -7.32 -0.91
N TYR A 96 -5.04 -7.01 -2.18
CA TYR A 96 -5.81 -7.46 -3.33
C TYR A 96 -4.94 -8.35 -4.22
N GLU A 97 -5.51 -9.46 -4.67
CA GLU A 97 -4.92 -10.35 -5.66
C GLU A 97 -6.05 -10.79 -6.62
N GLY A 98 -5.88 -10.47 -7.91
CA GLY A 98 -6.84 -10.83 -8.95
C GLY A 98 -6.14 -11.00 -10.30
N GLU A 99 -6.91 -11.22 -11.36
CA GLU A 99 -6.39 -11.45 -12.71
C GLU A 99 -5.48 -10.32 -13.22
N LYS A 100 -5.76 -9.08 -12.79
CA LYS A 100 -4.99 -7.89 -13.16
C LYS A 100 -3.72 -7.67 -12.32
N GLY A 101 -3.39 -8.61 -11.43
CA GLY A 101 -2.21 -8.57 -10.57
C GLY A 101 -2.53 -8.32 -9.10
N LYS A 102 -1.50 -7.87 -8.37
CA LYS A 102 -1.54 -7.67 -6.92
C LYS A 102 -1.48 -6.18 -6.61
N MET A 103 -2.19 -5.76 -5.58
CA MET A 103 -2.03 -4.43 -4.99
C MET A 103 -2.37 -4.46 -3.50
N SER A 104 -2.09 -3.38 -2.81
CA SER A 104 -2.46 -3.20 -1.41
C SER A 104 -3.09 -1.82 -1.28
N ILE A 105 -4.29 -1.74 -0.71
CA ILE A 105 -5.04 -0.48 -0.59
C ILE A 105 -5.16 -0.12 0.88
N LEU A 106 -4.74 1.08 1.26
CA LEU A 106 -4.95 1.66 2.57
C LEU A 106 -6.24 2.47 2.55
N ASP A 107 -7.21 2.05 3.35
CA ASP A 107 -8.39 2.88 3.67
C ASP A 107 -8.01 3.84 4.80
N THR A 108 -7.98 5.13 4.52
CA THR A 108 -7.68 6.14 5.53
C THR A 108 -8.96 6.68 6.18
N ARG A 109 -8.80 7.26 7.37
CA ARG A 109 -9.84 8.14 7.95
C ARG A 109 -10.21 9.23 6.95
N GLY A 110 -11.49 9.61 6.94
CA GLY A 110 -11.92 10.73 6.12
C GLY A 110 -11.60 12.09 6.73
N PHE A 111 -11.28 13.07 5.89
CA PHE A 111 -11.18 14.47 6.32
C PHE A 111 -12.53 14.93 6.91
N GLY A 112 -12.50 15.75 7.97
CA GLY A 112 -13.68 16.27 8.67
C GLY A 112 -14.12 15.49 9.91
N GLU A 113 -13.47 14.37 10.25
CA GLU A 113 -13.59 13.80 11.59
C GLU A 113 -12.65 14.58 12.53
N GLY A 114 -13.17 15.60 13.23
CA GLY A 114 -12.39 16.36 14.22
C GLY A 114 -12.84 17.77 14.60
N PHE A 115 -14.16 18.05 14.63
CA PHE A 115 -14.68 19.24 15.34
C PHE A 115 -15.65 18.80 16.44
N VAL A 116 -15.14 18.05 17.42
CA VAL A 116 -15.74 18.04 18.77
C VAL A 116 -14.73 18.75 19.68
N PRO A 117 -15.12 19.75 20.50
CA PRO A 117 -14.19 20.67 21.17
C PRO A 117 -13.22 20.05 22.20
N ASP A 118 -13.28 18.73 22.44
CA ASP A 118 -12.60 18.07 23.57
C ASP A 118 -11.37 17.21 23.17
N GLU A 119 -10.88 17.33 21.92
CA GLU A 119 -9.90 16.41 21.31
C GLU A 119 -8.42 16.88 21.30
N LYS A 120 -8.01 17.87 22.09
CA LYS A 120 -6.59 18.32 22.07
C LYS A 120 -5.59 17.22 22.47
N ALA A 121 -5.98 16.27 23.34
CA ALA A 121 -5.16 15.12 23.71
C ALA A 121 -5.19 13.98 22.66
N GLN A 122 -6.27 13.85 21.88
CA GLN A 122 -6.47 12.75 20.94
C GLN A 122 -5.84 13.01 19.56
N LYS A 123 -5.72 14.27 19.14
CA LYS A 123 -5.08 14.66 17.87
C LYS A 123 -3.66 14.11 17.71
N LYS A 124 -2.81 14.32 18.72
CA LYS A 124 -1.45 13.76 18.74
C LYS A 124 -1.43 12.25 18.53
N SER A 125 -2.33 11.53 19.20
CA SER A 125 -2.38 10.06 19.13
C SER A 125 -2.87 9.53 17.78
N ALA A 126 -3.70 10.28 17.06
CA ALA A 126 -4.22 9.89 15.75
C ALA A 126 -3.16 10.14 14.65
N GLU A 127 -2.50 11.30 14.71
CA GLU A 127 -1.39 11.65 13.82
C GLU A 127 -0.21 10.68 13.97
N GLU A 128 0.17 10.34 15.20
CA GLU A 128 1.23 9.34 15.48
C GLU A 128 0.88 7.95 14.94
N LYS A 129 -0.38 7.53 15.02
CA LYS A 129 -0.82 6.21 14.51
C LYS A 129 -0.88 6.15 13.00
N VAL A 130 -1.25 7.25 12.34
CA VAL A 130 -1.19 7.38 10.88
C VAL A 130 0.27 7.37 10.44
N LYS A 131 1.13 8.14 11.10
CA LYS A 131 2.58 8.15 10.86
C LYS A 131 3.17 6.75 11.02
N ALA A 132 2.89 6.03 12.11
CA ALA A 132 3.37 4.67 12.32
C ALA A 132 2.86 3.67 11.26
N ALA A 133 1.61 3.81 10.81
CA ALA A 133 1.05 2.97 9.75
C ALA A 133 1.71 3.23 8.39
N ILE A 134 2.11 4.48 8.12
CA ILE A 134 2.84 4.87 6.90
C ILE A 134 4.32 4.49 7.00
N ASP A 135 4.98 4.74 8.14
CA ASP A 135 6.39 4.37 8.39
C ASP A 135 6.62 2.86 8.20
N HIS A 136 5.69 2.01 8.65
CA HIS A 136 5.78 0.55 8.46
C HIS A 136 5.44 0.13 7.02
N LYS A 137 4.55 0.85 6.33
CA LYS A 137 4.06 0.47 5.01
C LYS A 137 3.71 1.71 4.19
N CYS A 138 4.72 2.36 3.61
CA CYS A 138 4.50 3.58 2.84
C CYS A 138 3.75 3.30 1.51
N PRO A 139 2.69 4.09 1.18
CA PRO A 139 2.02 4.01 -0.11
C PRO A 139 2.88 4.58 -1.24
N ASP A 140 2.79 4.00 -2.43
CA ASP A 140 3.45 4.49 -3.64
C ASP A 140 2.68 5.67 -4.27
N ALA A 141 1.36 5.73 -4.05
CA ALA A 141 0.50 6.80 -4.55
C ALA A 141 -0.70 7.09 -3.65
N LEU A 142 -1.12 8.35 -3.63
CA LEU A 142 -2.34 8.83 -2.97
C LEU A 142 -3.47 8.97 -3.99
N LEU A 143 -4.63 8.40 -3.67
CA LEU A 143 -5.86 8.51 -4.46
C LEU A 143 -6.84 9.39 -3.68
N PHE A 144 -6.98 10.65 -4.10
CA PHE A 144 -7.94 11.56 -3.50
C PHE A 144 -9.33 11.37 -4.10
N LEU A 145 -10.29 11.02 -3.23
CA LEU A 145 -11.68 10.81 -3.59
C LEU A 145 -12.55 11.96 -3.10
N CYS A 146 -13.20 12.63 -4.05
CA CYS A 146 -14.20 13.67 -3.82
C CYS A 146 -15.56 13.24 -4.36
N LYS A 147 -16.65 13.72 -3.74
CA LYS A 147 -17.98 13.56 -4.33
C LYS A 147 -18.13 14.59 -5.44
N ALA A 148 -18.64 14.15 -6.60
CA ALA A 148 -18.90 15.03 -7.74
C ALA A 148 -19.79 16.24 -7.41
N LYS A 149 -20.69 16.11 -6.43
CA LYS A 149 -21.61 17.19 -5.99
C LYS A 149 -20.98 18.18 -4.99
N GLU A 150 -19.75 17.95 -4.54
CA GLU A 150 -19.10 18.72 -3.46
C GLU A 150 -17.69 19.20 -3.87
N VAL A 151 -17.39 19.27 -5.18
CA VAL A 151 -16.05 19.58 -5.70
C VAL A 151 -15.66 21.05 -5.51
N ASP A 152 -16.63 21.95 -5.61
CA ASP A 152 -16.51 23.40 -5.39
C ASP A 152 -16.60 23.78 -3.90
N ALA A 153 -17.27 22.95 -3.10
CA ALA A 153 -17.43 23.16 -1.68
C ALA A 153 -16.12 22.87 -0.92
N ARG A 154 -15.49 23.93 -0.42
CA ARG A 154 -14.39 23.86 0.57
C ARG A 154 -13.10 23.20 0.02
N ILE A 155 -12.75 23.50 -1.22
CA ILE A 155 -11.55 22.96 -1.89
C ILE A 155 -10.26 23.31 -1.11
N ASP A 156 -10.20 24.49 -0.50
CA ASP A 156 -9.05 24.95 0.28
C ASP A 156 -8.82 24.08 1.52
N GLU A 157 -9.90 23.66 2.20
CA GLU A 157 -9.83 22.74 3.34
C GLU A 157 -9.28 21.37 2.91
N ASP A 158 -9.74 20.86 1.76
CA ASP A 158 -9.31 19.57 1.23
C ASP A 158 -7.83 19.61 0.81
N LEU A 159 -7.39 20.68 0.15
CA LEU A 159 -6.00 20.88 -0.24
C LEU A 159 -5.08 20.98 0.99
N LYS A 160 -5.53 21.64 2.06
CA LYS A 160 -4.80 21.71 3.32
C LYS A 160 -4.65 20.33 3.96
N SER A 161 -5.75 19.58 4.08
CA SER A 161 -5.70 18.23 4.65
C SER A 161 -4.88 17.25 3.80
N LEU A 162 -4.91 17.38 2.47
CA LEU A 162 -4.04 16.61 1.57
C LEU A 162 -2.56 16.94 1.77
N SER A 163 -2.22 18.22 1.96
CA SER A 163 -0.85 18.66 2.23
C SER A 163 -0.33 18.11 3.55
N GLU A 164 -1.18 18.04 4.59
CA GLU A 164 -0.85 17.39 5.86
C GLU A 164 -0.58 15.89 5.67
N ILE A 165 -1.43 15.15 4.95
CA ILE A 165 -1.19 13.72 4.69
C ILE A 165 0.08 13.48 3.88
N LYS A 166 0.32 14.32 2.86
CA LYS A 166 1.52 14.24 2.04
C LYS A 166 2.80 14.39 2.87
N SER A 167 2.75 15.09 4.01
CA SER A 167 3.93 15.21 4.89
C SER A 167 4.32 13.91 5.59
N TYR A 168 3.43 12.91 5.60
CA TYR A 168 3.67 11.60 6.22
C TYR A 168 4.09 10.52 5.21
N VAL A 169 3.96 10.76 3.90
CA VAL A 169 4.23 9.81 2.80
C VAL A 169 5.48 10.21 2.05
#